data_AF-A0A814UG03-F1
#
_entry.id   AF-A0A814UG03-F1
#
_cell.length_a   1.000
_cell.length_b   1.000
_cell.length_c   1.000
_cell.angle_alpha   90.00
_cell.angle_beta   90.00
_cell.angle_gamma   90.00
#
_symmetry.space_group_name_H-M   'P 1'
#
loop_
_entity.id
_entity.type
_entity.pdbx_description
1 polymer ?
#
loop_
_entity_poly.entity_id
_entity_poly.type
_entity_poly.pdbx_seq_one_letter_code
_entity_poly.pdbx_strand_id
1 'polypeptide(L)'
;MINSVIDPDGNSYEKHAIEDWICCCTTSPITRRPLSIDDLRPNLALKTAIDEHRQSIQPNDHSHTPLKKSHSSDITVSGSYANGFFHSSIQPPQEEIRSSCDICCVVDTSGSMSTRAEIQNDKNEQYGLSQLDLVKHALKTIIHSLQGEDRLSTVSFSGKATIIFPLTKMDDEGKINALAEIERLSADFDLINRHKFRLEFVNFVRTALEQMYSMKTKPTTTKEQHKSAMNLIQTLQTNMRKYADGKDEFLKDLFADLTGQVQQAIEKEDWFNKWGVHFLPNLTRAHLLQFCNHFKDPGVQHYGKGTFFTQVRDEMDEIFCSLPAPKRSQTGAQIDMTVFHNATGECFYGECTVRLMDGTTKLVKNVKLGDRMALHGGMVIFVVKTKCQNQKAKMVILENNLIITAWHPIRLATQLIMPCSLVSSTNEISCEAVYNFVLNQGHTVFVNDIECVTLGHGFQEDVVRHSYYGRQRVIKDLQRLNMKQNNAGFIEITEETLVRKNKTGLVIGLQSQQILV
;
A
#
# COMPACT_ATOMS: atom_id res chain seq x y z
N MET A 1 22.66 -4.24 -39.86
CA MET A 1 23.96 -3.57 -39.68
C MET A 1 24.96 -4.28 -40.59
N ILE A 2 25.69 -3.54 -41.43
CA ILE A 2 26.63 -4.07 -42.42
C ILE A 2 28.07 -3.89 -41.92
N ASN A 3 28.41 -2.71 -41.38
CA ASN A 3 29.71 -2.39 -40.80
C ASN A 3 29.53 -1.82 -39.39
N SER A 4 29.54 -2.69 -38.38
CA SER A 4 29.40 -2.30 -36.98
C SER A 4 30.70 -1.71 -36.40
N VAL A 5 30.59 -0.56 -35.72
CA VAL A 5 31.64 0.05 -34.90
C VAL A 5 31.17 0.23 -33.46
N ILE A 6 32.09 0.30 -32.51
CA ILE A 6 31.83 0.49 -31.09
C ILE A 6 32.58 1.73 -30.57
N ASP A 7 31.92 2.51 -29.72
CA ASP A 7 32.54 3.63 -29.00
C ASP A 7 33.26 3.16 -27.71
N PRO A 8 34.07 4.02 -27.05
CA PRO A 8 34.73 3.66 -25.78
C PRO A 8 33.76 3.36 -24.63
N ASP A 9 32.52 3.84 -24.72
CA ASP A 9 31.46 3.60 -23.73
C ASP A 9 30.76 2.24 -23.96
N GLY A 10 31.11 1.50 -25.02
CA GLY A 10 30.60 0.15 -25.32
C GLY A 10 29.34 0.12 -26.20
N ASN A 11 28.92 1.24 -26.76
CA ASN A 11 27.74 1.32 -27.63
C ASN A 11 28.11 1.01 -29.07
N SER A 12 27.30 0.19 -29.76
CA SER A 12 27.54 -0.21 -31.14
C SER A 12 26.65 0.55 -32.12
N TYR A 13 27.25 1.03 -33.21
CA TYR A 13 26.58 1.80 -34.26
C TYR A 13 26.90 1.24 -35.65
N GLU A 14 26.08 1.60 -36.63
CA GLU A 14 26.43 1.42 -38.04
C GLU A 14 27.45 2.51 -38.40
N LYS A 15 28.59 2.11 -38.97
CA LYS A 15 29.75 2.99 -39.20
C LYS A 15 29.36 4.29 -39.91
N HIS A 16 28.63 4.19 -41.02
CA HIS A 16 28.27 5.35 -41.81
C HIS A 16 27.36 6.32 -41.04
N ALA A 17 26.39 5.79 -40.29
CA ALA A 17 25.44 6.60 -39.52
C ALA A 17 26.10 7.36 -38.36
N ILE A 18 27.10 6.76 -37.70
CA ILE A 18 27.81 7.43 -36.61
C ILE A 18 28.85 8.44 -37.12
N GLU A 19 29.48 8.18 -38.26
CA GLU A 19 30.38 9.14 -38.91
C GLU A 19 29.64 10.42 -39.33
N ASP A 20 28.45 10.28 -39.94
CA ASP A 20 27.59 11.41 -40.31
C ASP A 20 27.14 12.22 -39.08
N TRP A 21 26.80 11.53 -37.99
CA TRP A 21 26.40 12.17 -36.73
C TRP A 21 27.55 12.94 -36.07
N ILE A 22 28.75 12.36 -36.00
CA ILE A 22 29.92 13.01 -35.40
C ILE A 22 30.32 14.26 -36.20
N CYS A 23 30.14 14.24 -37.53
CA CYS A 23 30.38 15.39 -38.39
C CYS A 23 29.50 16.61 -38.02
N CYS A 24 28.26 16.38 -37.59
CA CYS A 24 27.31 17.44 -37.23
C CYS A 24 27.32 17.81 -35.73
N CYS A 25 27.54 16.85 -34.83
CA CYS A 25 27.25 17.02 -33.41
C CYS A 25 28.43 16.72 -32.47
N THR A 26 29.55 16.19 -32.96
CA THR A 26 30.80 15.90 -32.19
C THR A 26 30.61 15.14 -30.86
N THR A 27 29.49 14.43 -30.70
CA THR A 27 29.07 13.76 -29.45
C THR A 27 28.45 12.41 -29.75
N SER A 28 28.49 11.49 -28.78
CA SER A 28 27.78 10.21 -28.83
C SER A 28 26.25 10.43 -28.86
N PRO A 29 25.49 9.81 -29.79
CA PRO A 29 24.03 9.91 -29.82
C PRO A 29 23.36 9.44 -28.52
N ILE A 30 23.97 8.47 -27.85
CA ILE A 30 23.40 7.81 -26.67
C ILE A 30 23.86 8.51 -25.39
N THR A 31 25.17 8.67 -25.20
CA THR A 31 25.72 9.18 -23.93
C THR A 31 25.86 10.70 -23.90
N ARG A 32 25.73 11.36 -25.07
CA ARG A 32 25.97 12.81 -25.28
C ARG A 32 27.36 13.29 -24.84
N ARG A 33 28.29 12.37 -24.61
CA ARG A 33 29.69 12.67 -24.31
C ARG A 33 30.43 13.03 -25.60
N PRO A 34 31.50 13.84 -25.54
CA PRO A 34 32.36 14.10 -26.70
C PRO A 34 32.84 12.78 -27.32
N LEU A 35 32.71 12.66 -28.65
CA LEU A 35 33.10 11.45 -29.38
C LEU A 35 33.70 11.86 -30.73
N SER A 36 34.94 11.43 -30.99
CA SER A 36 35.63 11.61 -32.27
C SER A 36 35.50 10.36 -33.15
N ILE A 37 35.70 10.53 -34.46
CA ILE A 37 35.79 9.41 -35.41
C ILE A 37 36.94 8.47 -35.03
N ASP A 38 38.04 9.01 -34.52
CA ASP A 38 39.23 8.23 -34.11
C ASP A 38 38.97 7.33 -32.88
N ASP A 39 37.91 7.60 -32.12
CA ASP A 39 37.54 6.82 -30.94
C ASP A 39 36.74 5.55 -31.30
N LEU A 40 36.25 5.46 -32.54
CA LEU A 40 35.44 4.34 -33.01
C LEU A 40 36.30 3.14 -33.40
N ARG A 41 35.97 1.96 -32.89
CA ARG A 41 36.66 0.71 -33.22
C ARG A 41 35.71 -0.27 -33.93
N PRO A 42 36.16 -1.08 -34.89
CA PRO A 42 35.31 -2.11 -35.49
C PRO A 42 34.79 -3.10 -34.45
N ASN A 43 33.48 -3.33 -34.40
CA ASN A 43 32.90 -4.35 -33.54
C ASN A 43 32.87 -5.70 -34.26
N LEU A 44 33.99 -6.43 -34.16
CA LEU A 44 34.16 -7.74 -34.78
C LEU A 44 33.24 -8.81 -34.18
N ALA A 45 33.00 -8.78 -32.87
CA ALA A 45 32.14 -9.74 -32.20
C ALA A 45 30.69 -9.68 -32.71
N LEU A 46 30.15 -8.46 -32.85
CA LEU A 46 28.81 -8.26 -33.38
C LEU A 46 28.73 -8.65 -34.86
N LYS A 47 29.79 -8.37 -35.64
CA LYS A 47 29.87 -8.77 -37.04
C LYS A 47 29.85 -10.31 -37.19
N THR A 48 30.64 -11.02 -36.40
CA THR A 48 30.66 -12.49 -36.39
C THR A 48 29.30 -13.08 -36.02
N ALA A 49 28.64 -12.56 -34.99
CA ALA A 49 27.30 -13.02 -34.59
C ALA A 49 26.24 -12.82 -35.69
N ILE A 50 26.31 -11.70 -36.41
CA ILE A 50 25.40 -11.43 -37.55
C ILE A 50 25.68 -12.40 -38.70
N ASP A 51 26.95 -12.68 -39.00
CA ASP A 51 27.34 -13.58 -40.08
C ASP A 51 27.01 -15.04 -39.75
N GLU A 52 27.18 -15.48 -38.50
CA GLU A 52 26.73 -16.78 -38.00
C GLU A 52 25.20 -16.93 -38.12
N HIS A 53 24.45 -15.89 -37.73
CA HIS A 53 23.00 -15.89 -37.86
C HIS A 53 22.57 -15.97 -39.34
N ARG A 54 23.23 -15.24 -40.23
CA ARG A 54 22.96 -15.31 -41.68
C ARG A 54 23.28 -16.69 -42.26
N GLN A 55 24.34 -17.35 -41.78
CA GLN A 55 24.68 -18.71 -42.17
C GLN A 55 23.67 -19.74 -41.63
N SER A 56 23.14 -19.52 -40.42
CA SER A 56 22.08 -20.36 -39.84
C SER A 56 20.74 -20.28 -40.58
N ILE A 57 20.57 -19.26 -41.43
CA ILE A 57 19.37 -19.05 -42.27
C ILE A 57 19.55 -19.63 -43.68
N GLN A 58 20.75 -20.10 -44.07
CA GLN A 58 20.91 -20.85 -45.31
C GLN A 58 20.29 -22.27 -45.18
N PRO A 59 19.42 -22.70 -46.11
CA PRO A 59 18.66 -23.93 -45.94
C PRO A 59 19.52 -25.16 -46.26
N ASN A 60 19.68 -26.06 -45.29
CA ASN A 60 20.14 -27.43 -45.52
C ASN A 60 18.96 -28.30 -45.95
N ASP A 61 19.14 -28.96 -47.09
CA ASP A 61 18.30 -30.00 -47.70
C ASP A 61 17.74 -31.02 -46.69
N HIS A 62 16.41 -31.07 -46.52
CA HIS A 62 15.68 -32.32 -46.24
C HIS A 62 14.21 -32.26 -46.69
N SER A 63 13.89 -33.14 -47.65
CA SER A 63 12.57 -33.65 -48.06
C SER A 63 11.52 -32.64 -48.56
N HIS A 64 11.61 -32.30 -49.85
CA HIS A 64 10.47 -31.81 -50.61
C HIS A 64 9.37 -32.89 -50.71
N THR A 65 8.37 -32.78 -49.84
CA THR A 65 6.99 -33.14 -50.23
C THR A 65 6.60 -32.20 -51.36
N PRO A 66 5.95 -32.63 -52.47
CA PRO A 66 5.69 -31.73 -53.58
C PRO A 66 4.76 -30.63 -53.10
N LEU A 67 5.32 -29.44 -52.90
CA LEU A 67 4.57 -28.21 -52.78
C LEU A 67 3.71 -28.13 -54.04
N LYS A 68 2.39 -28.09 -53.84
CA LYS A 68 1.45 -27.71 -54.88
C LYS A 68 2.01 -26.49 -55.58
N LYS A 69 2.14 -26.57 -56.91
CA LYS A 69 2.57 -25.47 -57.79
C LYS A 69 1.90 -24.17 -57.33
N SER A 70 2.65 -23.27 -56.70
CA SER A 70 2.23 -21.90 -56.47
C SER A 70 2.68 -21.06 -57.65
N HIS A 71 1.77 -20.21 -58.11
CA HIS A 71 1.82 -19.45 -59.35
C HIS A 71 3.13 -18.67 -59.55
N SER A 72 3.62 -18.66 -60.79
CA SER A 72 4.62 -17.72 -61.30
C SER A 72 4.22 -16.30 -60.90
N SER A 73 5.01 -15.65 -60.06
CA SER A 73 4.77 -14.25 -59.70
C SER A 73 5.53 -13.37 -60.70
N ASP A 74 4.80 -12.61 -61.52
CA ASP A 74 5.35 -11.69 -62.52
C ASP A 74 6.01 -10.48 -61.83
N ILE A 75 7.28 -10.63 -61.44
CA ILE A 75 8.09 -9.52 -60.94
C ILE A 75 8.56 -8.69 -62.14
N THR A 76 8.19 -7.40 -62.17
CA THR A 76 8.62 -6.50 -63.26
C THR A 76 9.87 -5.76 -62.82
N VAL A 77 10.97 -5.98 -63.54
CA VAL A 77 12.23 -5.26 -63.32
C VAL A 77 12.43 -4.27 -64.47
N SER A 78 12.57 -2.99 -64.14
CA SER A 78 12.90 -1.93 -65.10
C SER A 78 14.27 -1.33 -64.76
N GLY A 79 15.06 -1.01 -65.79
CA GLY A 79 16.40 -0.48 -65.63
C GLY A 79 16.61 0.73 -66.54
N SER A 80 17.25 1.78 -66.02
CA SER A 80 17.69 2.92 -66.81
C SER A 80 19.15 3.26 -66.48
N TYR A 81 19.92 3.61 -67.49
CA TYR A 81 21.32 4.01 -67.33
C TYR A 81 21.48 5.47 -67.74
N ALA A 82 21.97 6.30 -66.82
CA ALA A 82 22.24 7.71 -67.08
C ALA A 82 23.42 8.19 -66.20
N ASN A 83 24.27 9.06 -66.76
CA ASN A 83 25.39 9.69 -66.05
C ASN A 83 26.34 8.73 -65.30
N GLY A 84 26.57 7.53 -65.84
CA GLY A 84 27.46 6.55 -65.21
C GLY A 84 26.80 5.68 -64.13
N PHE A 85 25.52 5.88 -63.85
CA PHE A 85 24.76 5.12 -62.86
C PHE A 85 23.66 4.30 -63.51
N PHE A 86 23.50 3.06 -63.05
CA PHE A 86 22.40 2.17 -63.42
C PHE A 86 21.34 2.19 -62.31
N HIS A 87 20.15 2.70 -62.62
CA HIS A 87 18.99 2.67 -61.73
C HIS A 87 18.12 1.47 -62.10
N SER A 88 18.03 0.49 -61.21
CA SER A 88 17.11 -0.64 -61.32
C SER A 88 15.93 -0.47 -60.37
N SER A 89 14.72 -0.52 -60.88
CA SER A 89 13.47 -0.50 -60.12
C SER A 89 12.77 -1.84 -60.26
N ILE A 90 12.51 -2.48 -59.10
CA ILE A 90 11.84 -3.77 -59.01
C ILE A 90 10.43 -3.49 -58.49
N GLN A 91 9.43 -3.75 -59.32
CA GLN A 91 8.02 -3.65 -58.93
C GLN A 91 7.55 -5.04 -58.47
N PRO A 92 7.08 -5.21 -57.22
CA PRO A 92 6.46 -6.45 -56.80
C PRO A 92 5.18 -6.72 -57.63
N PRO A 93 4.76 -7.99 -57.76
CA PRO A 93 3.51 -8.33 -58.43
C PRO A 93 2.37 -7.55 -57.80
N GLN A 94 1.44 -7.06 -58.63
CA GLN A 94 0.24 -6.41 -58.14
C GLN A 94 -0.63 -7.48 -57.47
N GLU A 95 -0.62 -7.55 -56.13
CA GLU A 95 -1.54 -8.41 -55.39
C GLU A 95 -2.97 -7.89 -55.58
N GLU A 96 -3.86 -8.73 -56.13
CA GLU A 96 -5.28 -8.38 -56.33
C GLU A 96 -6.04 -8.27 -54.99
N ILE A 97 -5.53 -8.90 -53.93
CA ILE A 97 -6.17 -9.03 -52.63
C ILE A 97 -5.19 -8.56 -51.55
N ARG A 98 -5.61 -7.57 -50.76
CA ARG A 98 -4.86 -7.08 -49.60
C ARG A 98 -4.77 -8.17 -48.52
N SER A 99 -3.56 -8.43 -48.03
CA SER A 99 -3.33 -9.29 -46.86
C SER A 99 -3.90 -8.66 -45.57
N SER A 100 -4.54 -9.48 -44.73
CA SER A 100 -5.05 -9.06 -43.41
C SER A 100 -3.91 -8.60 -42.49
N CYS A 101 -4.16 -7.58 -41.67
CA CYS A 101 -3.16 -7.08 -40.71
C CYS A 101 -3.63 -7.09 -39.25
N ASP A 102 -2.65 -7.17 -38.35
CA ASP A 102 -2.84 -6.98 -36.91
C ASP A 102 -2.22 -5.65 -36.48
N ILE A 103 -3.01 -4.79 -35.84
CA ILE A 103 -2.58 -3.47 -35.39
C ILE A 103 -2.79 -3.35 -33.88
N CYS A 104 -1.79 -2.86 -33.16
CA CYS A 104 -1.91 -2.47 -31.75
C CYS A 104 -1.65 -0.97 -31.61
N CYS A 105 -2.68 -0.23 -31.22
CA CYS A 105 -2.59 1.20 -30.93
C CYS A 105 -2.25 1.41 -29.45
N VAL A 106 -1.12 2.04 -29.18
CA VAL A 106 -0.71 2.43 -27.82
C VAL A 106 -0.96 3.93 -27.65
N VAL A 107 -1.86 4.28 -26.73
CA VAL A 107 -2.45 5.61 -26.60
C VAL A 107 -2.07 6.24 -25.27
N ASP A 108 -1.44 7.40 -25.31
CA ASP A 108 -1.23 8.21 -24.11
C ASP A 108 -2.58 8.76 -23.61
N THR A 109 -2.89 8.52 -22.35
CA THR A 109 -4.07 9.06 -21.65
C THR A 109 -3.67 9.88 -20.43
N SER A 110 -2.45 10.40 -20.36
CA SER A 110 -2.01 11.32 -19.32
C SER A 110 -2.84 12.61 -19.31
N GLY A 111 -2.87 13.32 -18.18
CA GLY A 111 -3.67 14.53 -18.07
C GLY A 111 -3.32 15.65 -19.06
N SER A 112 -2.10 15.68 -19.62
CA SER A 112 -1.73 16.61 -20.71
C SER A 112 -2.51 16.37 -21.99
N MET A 113 -3.04 15.17 -22.18
CA MET A 113 -3.89 14.85 -23.33
C MET A 113 -5.24 15.57 -23.28
N SER A 114 -5.64 16.12 -22.12
CA SER A 114 -6.79 17.02 -21.98
C SER A 114 -6.49 18.47 -22.36
N THR A 115 -5.23 18.82 -22.63
CA THR A 115 -4.87 20.15 -23.12
C THR A 115 -5.46 20.38 -24.50
N ARG A 116 -5.82 21.63 -24.79
CA ARG A 116 -6.31 22.03 -26.11
C ARG A 116 -5.27 21.74 -27.19
N ALA A 117 -5.72 21.20 -28.31
CA ALA A 117 -4.86 21.01 -29.47
C ALA A 117 -4.64 22.34 -30.19
N GLU A 118 -3.38 22.69 -30.44
CA GLU A 118 -2.99 23.86 -31.23
C GLU A 118 -2.80 23.44 -32.69
N ILE A 119 -3.37 24.20 -33.63
CA ILE A 119 -3.15 24.01 -35.07
C ILE A 119 -2.16 25.08 -35.52
N GLN A 120 -1.05 24.68 -36.13
CA GLN A 120 -0.14 25.60 -36.82
C GLN A 120 -0.76 26.07 -38.14
N ASN A 121 -1.66 27.05 -38.07
CA ASN A 121 -2.11 27.82 -39.22
C ASN A 121 -1.80 29.31 -38.97
N ASP A 122 -1.47 30.07 -40.03
CA ASP A 122 -1.15 31.51 -39.99
C ASP A 122 -2.23 32.42 -39.34
N LYS A 123 -3.39 31.87 -38.99
CA LYS A 123 -4.53 32.57 -38.37
C LYS A 123 -4.86 32.16 -36.94
N ASN A 124 -4.10 31.27 -36.30
CA ASN A 124 -4.33 30.83 -34.91
C ASN A 124 -5.81 30.47 -34.60
N GLU A 125 -6.50 29.84 -35.55
CA GLU A 125 -7.89 29.43 -35.35
C GLU A 125 -7.98 28.22 -34.40
N GLN A 126 -8.83 28.35 -33.37
CA GLN A 126 -8.94 27.40 -32.26
C GLN A 126 -10.26 26.62 -32.37
N TYR A 127 -10.20 25.30 -32.61
CA TYR A 127 -11.40 24.45 -32.73
C TYR A 127 -11.91 23.88 -31.39
N GLY A 128 -11.29 24.22 -30.25
CA GLY A 128 -11.76 23.81 -28.91
C GLY A 128 -11.63 22.33 -28.58
N LEU A 129 -10.97 21.52 -29.42
CA LEU A 129 -10.72 20.08 -29.21
C LEU A 129 -9.51 19.85 -28.30
N SER A 130 -9.54 18.79 -27.49
CA SER A 130 -8.36 18.33 -26.76
C SER A 130 -7.44 17.47 -27.64
N GLN A 131 -6.18 17.29 -27.22
CA GLN A 131 -5.27 16.36 -27.89
C GLN A 131 -5.83 14.93 -27.91
N LEU A 132 -6.49 14.49 -26.82
CA LEU A 132 -7.13 13.18 -26.77
C LEU A 132 -8.29 13.06 -27.76
N ASP A 133 -9.05 14.13 -28.02
CA ASP A 133 -10.13 14.11 -29.01
C ASP A 133 -9.60 13.90 -30.42
N LEU A 134 -8.46 14.52 -30.75
CA LEU A 134 -7.76 14.26 -32.02
C LEU A 134 -7.31 12.80 -32.13
N VAL A 135 -6.75 12.24 -31.06
CA VAL A 135 -6.33 10.83 -31.03
C VAL A 135 -7.51 9.88 -31.16
N LYS A 136 -8.62 10.15 -30.44
CA LYS A 136 -9.88 9.40 -30.61
C LYS A 136 -10.37 9.45 -32.04
N HIS A 137 -10.31 10.63 -32.67
CA HIS A 137 -10.71 10.78 -34.06
C HIS A 137 -9.82 9.94 -34.99
N ALA A 138 -8.49 9.97 -34.82
CA ALA A 138 -7.57 9.13 -35.59
C ALA A 138 -7.84 7.63 -35.39
N LEU A 139 -8.10 7.18 -34.16
CA LEU A 139 -8.44 5.78 -33.87
C LEU A 139 -9.76 5.38 -34.53
N LYS A 140 -10.78 6.24 -34.48
CA LYS A 140 -12.04 6.01 -35.20
C LYS A 140 -11.80 5.89 -36.71
N THR A 141 -10.95 6.73 -37.28
CA THR A 141 -10.58 6.64 -38.70
C THR A 141 -9.92 5.30 -39.02
N ILE A 142 -8.95 4.86 -38.20
CA ILE A 142 -8.31 3.54 -38.35
C ILE A 142 -9.36 2.43 -38.32
N ILE A 143 -10.26 2.42 -37.32
CA ILE A 143 -11.32 1.41 -37.19
C ILE A 143 -12.20 1.35 -38.45
N HIS A 144 -12.56 2.51 -39.02
CA HIS A 144 -13.39 2.55 -40.24
C HIS A 144 -12.61 2.13 -41.50
N SER A 145 -11.30 2.38 -41.56
CA SER A 145 -10.43 2.01 -42.69
C SER A 145 -10.10 0.53 -42.77
N LEU A 146 -10.18 -0.21 -41.65
CA LEU A 146 -9.87 -1.64 -41.60
C LEU A 146 -10.99 -2.49 -42.20
N GLN A 147 -10.62 -3.66 -42.74
CA GLN A 147 -11.51 -4.67 -43.31
C GLN A 147 -11.86 -5.76 -42.27
N GLY A 148 -12.88 -6.58 -42.55
CA GLY A 148 -13.41 -7.57 -41.60
C GLY A 148 -12.39 -8.60 -41.06
N GLU A 149 -11.39 -8.96 -41.86
CA GLU A 149 -10.33 -9.90 -41.45
C GLU A 149 -9.14 -9.23 -40.76
N ASP A 150 -9.08 -7.90 -40.75
CA ASP A 150 -8.06 -7.20 -39.98
C ASP A 150 -8.39 -7.25 -38.50
N ARG A 151 -7.36 -7.18 -37.65
CA ARG A 151 -7.53 -7.13 -36.20
C ARG A 151 -6.89 -5.89 -35.59
N LEU A 152 -7.56 -5.31 -34.61
CA LEU A 152 -7.10 -4.14 -33.87
C LEU A 152 -7.14 -4.42 -32.36
N SER A 153 -6.13 -3.96 -31.63
CA SER A 153 -6.14 -3.82 -30.18
C SER A 153 -5.78 -2.38 -29.79
N THR A 154 -6.29 -1.90 -28.66
CA THR A 154 -5.88 -0.60 -28.11
C THR A 154 -5.45 -0.75 -26.65
N VAL A 155 -4.29 -0.19 -26.33
CA VAL A 155 -3.73 -0.12 -24.98
C VAL A 155 -3.59 1.35 -24.62
N SER A 156 -4.20 1.79 -23.52
CA SER A 156 -3.96 3.12 -22.98
C SER A 156 -2.82 3.08 -21.96
N PHE A 157 -2.10 4.19 -21.80
CA PHE A 157 -1.11 4.33 -20.74
C PHE A 157 -1.11 5.73 -20.13
N SER A 158 -0.88 5.77 -18.83
CA SER A 158 -0.57 6.97 -18.05
C SER A 158 0.51 6.59 -17.02
N GLY A 159 0.19 6.58 -15.72
CA GLY A 159 1.00 5.92 -14.69
C GLY A 159 0.88 4.39 -14.69
N LYS A 160 -0.13 3.83 -15.38
CA LYS A 160 -0.30 2.39 -15.61
C LYS A 160 -0.78 2.14 -17.04
N ALA A 161 -0.41 1.00 -17.61
CA ALA A 161 -0.92 0.55 -18.90
C ALA A 161 -2.18 -0.30 -18.70
N THR A 162 -3.22 -0.05 -19.50
CA THR A 162 -4.49 -0.78 -19.46
C THR A 162 -4.90 -1.19 -20.87
N ILE A 163 -5.28 -2.45 -21.04
CA ILE A 163 -5.83 -2.94 -22.32
C ILE A 163 -7.28 -2.46 -22.39
N ILE A 164 -7.59 -1.61 -23.37
CA ILE A 164 -8.93 -1.07 -23.60
C ILE A 164 -9.81 -2.12 -24.26
N PHE A 165 -9.29 -2.76 -25.31
CA PHE A 165 -9.82 -3.99 -25.87
C PHE A 165 -8.68 -4.85 -26.43
N PRO A 166 -8.77 -6.19 -26.31
CA PRO A 166 -7.79 -7.12 -26.86
C PRO A 166 -7.83 -7.14 -28.39
N LEU A 167 -6.93 -7.89 -29.01
CA LEU A 167 -6.87 -8.02 -30.48
C LEU A 167 -8.20 -8.60 -31.01
N THR A 168 -9.00 -7.73 -31.64
CA THR A 168 -10.39 -7.98 -32.04
C THR A 168 -10.52 -7.84 -33.55
N LYS A 169 -11.28 -8.72 -34.21
CA LYS A 169 -11.55 -8.58 -35.66
C LYS A 169 -12.36 -7.32 -35.94
N MET A 170 -12.08 -6.63 -37.03
CA MET A 170 -12.78 -5.42 -37.45
C MET A 170 -13.95 -5.75 -38.41
N ASP A 171 -14.72 -6.79 -38.08
CA ASP A 171 -16.04 -7.01 -38.67
C ASP A 171 -17.06 -5.99 -38.12
N ASP A 172 -18.30 -6.03 -38.60
CA ASP A 172 -19.31 -5.02 -38.24
C ASP A 172 -19.54 -4.95 -36.71
N GLU A 173 -19.54 -6.10 -36.02
CA GLU A 173 -19.70 -6.16 -34.57
C GLU A 173 -18.45 -5.66 -33.83
N GLY A 174 -17.26 -6.09 -34.27
CA GLY A 174 -15.98 -5.67 -33.69
C GLY A 174 -15.73 -4.18 -33.86
N LYS A 175 -16.13 -3.58 -34.99
CA LYS A 175 -16.08 -2.13 -35.21
C LYS A 175 -17.00 -1.39 -34.23
N ILE A 176 -18.24 -1.84 -34.03
CA ILE A 176 -19.18 -1.23 -33.07
C ILE A 176 -18.59 -1.26 -31.65
N ASN A 177 -18.08 -2.41 -31.23
CA ASN A 177 -17.48 -2.58 -29.90
C ASN A 177 -16.23 -1.71 -29.72
N ALA A 178 -15.33 -1.70 -30.71
CA ALA A 178 -14.12 -0.87 -30.66
C ALA A 178 -14.47 0.63 -30.59
N LEU A 179 -15.43 1.11 -31.38
CA LEU A 179 -15.88 2.50 -31.34
C LEU A 179 -16.46 2.89 -29.97
N ALA A 180 -17.23 2.00 -29.35
CA ALA A 180 -17.78 2.23 -28.02
C ALA A 180 -16.69 2.36 -26.95
N GLU A 181 -15.63 1.54 -27.02
CA GLU A 181 -14.52 1.63 -26.07
C GLU A 181 -13.62 2.86 -26.31
N ILE A 182 -13.37 3.22 -27.58
CA ILE A 182 -12.63 4.46 -27.90
C ILE A 182 -13.38 5.70 -27.42
N GLU A 183 -14.71 5.70 -27.46
CA GLU A 183 -15.51 6.83 -26.95
C GLU A 183 -15.32 7.03 -25.44
N ARG A 184 -15.22 5.93 -24.69
CA ARG A 184 -15.03 5.93 -23.23
C ARG A 184 -13.64 6.34 -22.78
N LEU A 185 -12.64 6.39 -23.68
CA LEU A 185 -11.30 6.85 -23.32
C LEU A 185 -11.37 8.26 -22.71
N SER A 186 -10.66 8.48 -21.62
CA SER A 186 -10.57 9.79 -20.97
C SER A 186 -9.16 10.01 -20.47
N ALA A 187 -8.76 11.27 -20.35
CA ALA A 187 -7.51 11.59 -19.68
C ALA A 187 -7.58 11.14 -18.22
N ASP A 188 -6.52 10.49 -17.77
CA ASP A 188 -6.31 10.06 -16.40
C ASP A 188 -5.89 11.27 -15.57
N PHE A 189 -6.83 11.73 -14.75
CA PHE A 189 -6.61 12.80 -13.79
C PHE A 189 -6.34 12.29 -12.38
N ASP A 190 -6.34 10.98 -12.12
CA ASP A 190 -6.24 10.45 -10.77
C ASP A 190 -4.90 10.85 -10.15
N LEU A 191 -3.79 10.64 -10.87
CA LEU A 191 -2.46 11.01 -10.40
C LEU A 191 -2.31 12.54 -10.22
N ILE A 192 -2.89 13.34 -11.12
CA ILE A 192 -2.86 14.80 -11.03
C ILE A 192 -3.67 15.26 -9.81
N ASN A 193 -4.85 14.71 -9.62
CA ASN A 193 -5.73 15.03 -8.49
C ASN A 193 -5.07 14.64 -7.16
N ARG A 194 -4.36 13.50 -7.09
CA ARG A 194 -3.53 13.15 -5.92
C ARG A 194 -2.55 14.25 -5.58
N HIS A 195 -1.76 14.70 -6.55
CA HIS A 195 -0.74 15.71 -6.30
C HIS A 195 -1.34 17.10 -6.02
N LYS A 196 -2.41 17.47 -6.74
CA LYS A 196 -3.16 18.70 -6.52
C LYS A 196 -3.70 18.76 -5.09
N PHE A 197 -4.49 17.77 -4.67
CA PHE A 197 -5.10 17.77 -3.35
C PHE A 197 -4.08 17.60 -2.23
N ARG A 198 -3.00 16.84 -2.45
CA ARG A 198 -1.86 16.79 -1.51
C ARG A 198 -1.24 18.18 -1.31
N LEU A 199 -1.03 18.95 -2.38
CA LEU A 199 -0.49 20.30 -2.28
C LEU A 199 -1.49 21.30 -1.70
N GLU A 200 -2.77 21.20 -2.03
CA GLU A 200 -3.83 21.99 -1.40
C GLU A 200 -3.90 21.70 0.11
N PHE A 201 -3.79 20.44 0.53
CA PHE A 201 -3.68 20.06 1.93
C PHE A 201 -2.46 20.71 2.61
N VAL A 202 -1.27 20.60 2.00
CA VAL A 202 -0.04 21.20 2.54
C VAL A 202 -0.16 22.72 2.67
N ASN A 203 -0.72 23.38 1.65
CA ASN A 203 -0.95 24.82 1.66
C ASN A 203 -1.96 25.22 2.73
N PHE A 204 -3.06 24.48 2.86
CA PHE A 204 -4.07 24.69 3.89
C PHE A 204 -3.44 24.63 5.28
N VAL A 205 -2.72 23.55 5.61
CA VAL A 205 -2.14 23.38 6.95
C VAL A 205 -1.10 24.47 7.21
N ARG A 206 -0.29 24.85 6.22
CA ARG A 206 0.66 25.99 6.34
C ARG A 206 -0.07 27.30 6.65
N THR A 207 -1.12 27.63 5.90
CA THR A 207 -1.89 28.86 6.11
C THR A 207 -2.61 28.85 7.46
N ALA A 208 -3.17 27.70 7.88
CA ALA A 208 -3.77 27.55 9.20
C ALA A 208 -2.74 27.74 10.30
N LEU A 209 -1.53 27.16 10.17
CA LEU A 209 -0.42 27.37 11.10
C LEU A 209 -0.01 28.83 11.19
N GLU A 210 0.17 29.53 10.06
CA GLU A 210 0.53 30.95 10.04
C GLU A 210 -0.52 31.81 10.77
N GLN A 211 -1.81 31.55 10.52
CA GLN A 211 -2.91 32.22 11.20
C GLN A 211 -2.88 31.94 12.71
N MET A 212 -2.68 30.68 13.12
CA MET A 212 -2.65 30.28 14.52
C MET A 212 -1.40 30.73 15.29
N TYR A 213 -0.23 30.81 14.64
CA TYR A 213 0.97 31.37 15.26
C TYR A 213 0.85 32.88 15.48
N SER A 214 0.17 33.60 14.57
CA SER A 214 -0.08 35.02 14.73
C SER A 214 -0.97 35.36 15.95
N MET A 215 -1.79 34.41 16.41
CA MET A 215 -2.58 34.53 17.65
C MET A 215 -1.70 34.66 18.90
N LYS A 216 -0.52 34.04 18.93
CA LYS A 216 0.40 34.10 20.09
C LYS A 216 1.01 35.49 20.29
N THR A 217 1.01 36.36 19.27
CA THR A 217 1.66 37.68 19.35
C THR A 217 0.68 38.84 19.55
N LYS A 218 -0.64 38.66 19.30
CA LYS A 218 -1.67 39.69 19.51
C LYS A 218 -3.00 39.08 20.01
N PRO A 219 -3.39 39.28 21.29
CA PRO A 219 -4.54 38.60 21.91
C PRO A 219 -5.94 39.11 21.48
N THR A 220 -6.04 40.21 20.74
CA THR A 220 -7.33 40.84 20.36
C THR A 220 -7.94 40.31 19.05
N THR A 221 -7.23 39.48 18.27
CA THR A 221 -7.63 39.04 16.90
C THR A 221 -7.94 37.54 16.77
N THR A 222 -8.03 36.84 17.90
CA THR A 222 -8.07 35.35 18.00
C THR A 222 -9.35 34.71 17.43
N LYS A 223 -10.53 35.32 17.63
CA LYS A 223 -11.79 34.70 17.18
C LYS A 223 -11.99 34.71 15.66
N GLU A 224 -11.60 35.79 14.99
CA GLU A 224 -11.74 35.92 13.53
C GLU A 224 -10.76 35.02 12.77
N GLN A 225 -9.52 34.91 13.25
CA GLN A 225 -8.51 34.05 12.66
C GLN A 225 -8.86 32.56 12.82
N HIS A 226 -9.40 32.16 13.98
CA HIS A 226 -9.88 30.80 14.19
C HIS A 226 -11.04 30.45 13.25
N LYS A 227 -12.01 31.37 13.11
CA LYS A 227 -13.13 31.23 12.16
C LYS A 227 -12.64 31.13 10.72
N SER A 228 -11.61 31.90 10.35
CA SER A 228 -10.98 31.84 9.02
C SER A 228 -10.35 30.47 8.74
N ALA A 229 -9.57 29.94 9.67
CA ALA A 229 -8.96 28.61 9.55
C ALA A 229 -10.03 27.49 9.41
N MET A 230 -11.13 27.60 10.18
CA MET A 230 -12.26 26.67 10.08
C MET A 230 -13.04 26.80 8.76
N ASN A 231 -13.15 27.99 8.18
CA ASN A 231 -13.74 28.15 6.84
C ASN A 231 -12.85 27.53 5.75
N LEU A 232 -11.52 27.67 5.89
CA LEU A 232 -10.56 27.10 4.95
C LEU A 232 -10.60 25.57 4.95
N ILE A 233 -10.65 24.93 6.13
CA ILE A 233 -10.75 23.46 6.21
C ILE A 233 -12.05 22.97 5.59
N GLN A 234 -13.17 23.64 5.85
CA GLN A 234 -14.47 23.26 5.32
C GLN A 234 -14.53 23.42 3.79
N THR A 235 -13.88 24.45 3.25
CA THR A 235 -13.75 24.65 1.80
C THR A 235 -12.95 23.51 1.16
N LEU A 236 -11.79 23.17 1.74
CA LEU A 236 -10.96 22.07 1.24
C LEU A 236 -11.69 20.73 1.33
N GLN A 237 -12.37 20.46 2.45
CA GLN A 237 -13.18 19.25 2.63
C GLN A 237 -14.28 19.15 1.57
N THR A 238 -14.94 20.26 1.24
CA THR A 238 -15.99 20.29 0.21
C THR A 238 -15.41 19.99 -1.18
N ASN A 239 -14.28 20.58 -1.52
CA ASN A 239 -13.59 20.36 -2.80
C ASN A 239 -13.10 18.92 -2.95
N MET A 240 -12.63 18.31 -1.86
CA MET A 240 -12.09 16.95 -1.86
C MET A 240 -13.16 15.86 -1.83
N ARG A 241 -14.33 16.11 -1.23
CA ARG A 241 -15.35 15.08 -0.95
C ARG A 241 -15.69 14.22 -2.17
N LYS A 242 -15.97 14.85 -3.32
CA LYS A 242 -16.29 14.13 -4.57
C LYS A 242 -15.21 13.14 -4.98
N TYR A 243 -13.94 13.49 -4.75
CA TYR A 243 -12.80 12.66 -5.15
C TYR A 243 -12.46 11.61 -4.09
N ALA A 244 -12.69 11.92 -2.81
CA ALA A 244 -12.53 10.99 -1.70
C ALA A 244 -13.56 9.85 -1.73
N ASP A 245 -14.78 10.12 -2.18
CA ASP A 245 -15.83 9.12 -2.42
C ASP A 245 -15.58 8.27 -3.68
N GLY A 246 -14.53 8.60 -4.45
CA GLY A 246 -14.12 7.89 -5.66
C GLY A 246 -13.38 6.58 -5.38
N LYS A 247 -12.71 6.05 -6.42
CA LYS A 247 -11.92 4.81 -6.33
C LYS A 247 -10.51 5.01 -5.78
N ASP A 248 -10.08 6.25 -5.56
CA ASP A 248 -8.70 6.55 -5.20
C ASP A 248 -8.47 6.45 -3.68
N GLU A 249 -7.82 5.36 -3.26
CA GLU A 249 -7.50 5.11 -1.84
C GLU A 249 -6.68 6.25 -1.21
N PHE A 250 -5.77 6.88 -1.96
CA PHE A 250 -4.93 7.95 -1.40
C PHE A 250 -5.78 9.18 -1.08
N LEU A 251 -6.69 9.57 -1.96
CA LEU A 251 -7.56 10.73 -1.73
C LEU A 251 -8.57 10.47 -0.59
N LYS A 252 -9.06 9.23 -0.48
CA LYS A 252 -9.90 8.80 0.64
C LYS A 252 -9.14 8.93 1.98
N ASP A 253 -7.92 8.43 2.03
CA ASP A 253 -7.10 8.42 3.23
C ASP A 253 -6.61 9.82 3.62
N LEU A 254 -6.21 10.65 2.64
CA LEU A 254 -5.87 12.06 2.86
C LEU A 254 -7.09 12.85 3.39
N PHE A 255 -8.30 12.52 2.92
CA PHE A 255 -9.54 13.12 3.44
C PHE A 255 -9.86 12.66 4.86
N ALA A 256 -9.54 11.41 5.22
CA ALA A 256 -9.65 10.90 6.58
C ALA A 256 -8.71 11.65 7.54
N ASP A 257 -7.46 11.93 7.13
CA ASP A 257 -6.53 12.75 7.91
C ASP A 257 -7.08 14.17 8.14
N LEU A 258 -7.61 14.77 7.07
CA LEU A 258 -8.19 16.13 7.10
C LEU A 258 -9.39 16.24 8.03
N THR A 259 -10.29 15.24 8.02
CA THR A 259 -11.50 15.21 8.86
C THR A 259 -11.24 14.69 10.28
N GLY A 260 -10.10 14.03 10.49
CA GLY A 260 -9.66 13.49 11.77
C GLY A 260 -8.83 14.48 12.59
N GLN A 261 -7.59 14.09 12.87
CA GLN A 261 -6.73 14.82 13.80
C GLN A 261 -6.37 16.22 13.32
N VAL A 262 -6.36 16.48 12.01
CA VAL A 262 -6.10 17.82 11.47
C VAL A 262 -7.20 18.80 11.86
N GLN A 263 -8.46 18.42 11.70
CA GLN A 263 -9.60 19.22 12.14
C GLN A 263 -9.60 19.41 13.66
N GLN A 264 -9.39 18.33 14.42
CA GLN A 264 -9.31 18.40 15.88
C GLN A 264 -8.18 19.33 16.34
N ALA A 265 -7.01 19.28 15.70
CA ALA A 265 -5.89 20.14 16.06
C ALA A 265 -6.23 21.63 15.98
N ILE A 266 -7.11 22.02 15.05
CA ILE A 266 -7.47 23.41 14.78
C ILE A 266 -8.74 23.82 15.53
N GLU A 267 -9.63 22.88 15.86
CA GLU A 267 -10.95 23.13 16.48
C GLU A 267 -10.88 23.81 17.85
N LYS A 268 -9.85 23.50 18.67
CA LYS A 268 -9.68 24.11 19.99
C LYS A 268 -8.27 24.65 20.17
N GLU A 269 -8.17 25.87 20.65
CA GLU A 269 -6.89 26.52 20.95
C GLU A 269 -6.04 25.69 21.93
N ASP A 270 -6.66 25.08 22.93
CA ASP A 270 -5.99 24.19 23.88
C ASP A 270 -5.38 22.95 23.22
N TRP A 271 -6.07 22.37 22.22
CA TRP A 271 -5.59 21.19 21.50
C TRP A 271 -4.45 21.56 20.56
N PHE A 272 -4.59 22.69 19.87
CA PHE A 272 -3.51 23.24 19.05
C PHE A 272 -2.24 23.46 19.88
N ASN A 273 -2.36 24.16 21.01
CA ASN A 273 -1.21 24.51 21.83
C ASN A 273 -0.56 23.29 22.51
N LYS A 274 -1.35 22.27 22.87
CA LYS A 274 -0.83 21.04 23.52
C LYS A 274 -0.11 20.11 22.55
N TRP A 275 -0.66 19.89 21.36
CA TRP A 275 -0.11 18.89 20.43
C TRP A 275 -0.22 19.30 18.95
N GLY A 276 -1.24 20.06 18.55
CA GLY A 276 -1.45 20.45 17.16
C GLY A 276 -0.28 21.23 16.54
N VAL A 277 0.37 22.10 17.34
CA VAL A 277 1.54 22.90 16.95
C VAL A 277 2.75 22.06 16.54
N HIS A 278 2.85 20.82 17.00
CA HIS A 278 3.91 19.87 16.63
C HIS A 278 3.46 18.88 15.57
N PHE A 279 2.20 18.42 15.67
CA PHE A 279 1.59 17.46 14.78
C PHE A 279 1.44 17.99 13.34
N LEU A 280 0.84 19.19 13.19
CA LEU A 280 0.51 19.75 11.88
C LEU A 280 1.75 20.01 10.99
N PRO A 281 2.87 20.60 11.49
CA PRO A 281 4.08 20.75 10.69
C PRO A 281 4.70 19.40 10.30
N ASN A 282 4.67 18.41 11.20
CA ASN A 282 5.20 17.07 10.94
C ASN A 282 4.43 16.38 9.81
N LEU A 283 3.08 16.37 9.89
CA LEU A 283 2.22 15.79 8.85
C LEU A 283 2.36 16.53 7.51
N THR A 284 2.42 17.87 7.54
CA THR A 284 2.63 18.70 6.34
C THR A 284 3.96 18.37 5.66
N ARG A 285 5.04 18.23 6.44
CA ARG A 285 6.37 17.90 5.92
C ARG A 285 6.41 16.49 5.35
N ALA A 286 5.72 15.54 5.96
CA ALA A 286 5.57 14.18 5.46
C ALA A 286 4.89 14.13 4.08
N HIS A 287 3.79 14.87 3.89
CA HIS A 287 3.15 14.98 2.58
C HIS A 287 4.00 15.74 1.56
N LEU A 288 4.71 16.80 1.96
CA LEU A 288 5.56 17.57 1.05
C LEU A 288 6.72 16.71 0.49
N LEU A 289 7.43 16.02 1.38
CA LEU A 289 8.57 15.16 1.06
C LEU A 289 8.17 13.73 0.63
N GLN A 290 6.88 13.38 0.76
CA GLN A 290 6.33 12.07 0.41
C GLN A 290 7.03 10.92 1.14
N PHE A 291 7.08 10.97 2.47
CA PHE A 291 7.59 9.86 3.30
C PHE A 291 6.60 9.52 4.42
N CYS A 292 6.63 8.26 4.85
CA CYS A 292 5.80 7.77 5.95
C CYS A 292 6.51 8.03 7.28
N ASN A 293 6.01 8.99 8.06
CA ASN A 293 6.61 9.43 9.33
C ASN A 293 6.03 8.73 10.58
N HIS A 294 4.80 8.22 10.53
CA HIS A 294 4.20 7.40 11.58
C HIS A 294 3.10 6.49 11.02
N PHE A 295 2.53 5.62 11.85
CA PHE A 295 1.59 4.57 11.44
C PHE A 295 0.10 4.91 11.63
N LYS A 296 -0.21 6.05 12.27
CA LYS A 296 -1.59 6.40 12.66
C LYS A 296 -2.37 7.10 11.56
N ASP A 297 -1.68 7.94 10.78
CA ASP A 297 -2.34 8.74 9.75
C ASP A 297 -2.39 7.93 8.45
N PRO A 298 -3.59 7.59 7.94
CA PRO A 298 -3.74 6.80 6.72
C PRO A 298 -3.12 7.45 5.48
N GLY A 299 -3.16 8.78 5.31
CA GLY A 299 -2.68 9.43 4.09
C GLY A 299 -1.17 9.27 3.87
N VAL A 300 -0.35 9.32 4.92
CA VAL A 300 1.10 9.12 4.83
C VAL A 300 1.52 7.66 4.67
N GLN A 301 0.65 6.69 4.97
CA GLN A 301 0.95 5.26 4.78
C GLN A 301 1.22 4.91 3.31
N HIS A 302 0.68 5.70 2.37
CA HIS A 302 0.89 5.50 0.94
C HIS A 302 2.34 5.69 0.50
N TYR A 303 3.15 6.43 1.27
CA TYR A 303 4.56 6.66 0.98
C TYR A 303 5.49 5.58 1.52
N GLY A 304 4.99 4.77 2.47
CA GLY A 304 5.74 3.67 3.12
C GLY A 304 5.35 2.29 2.60
N LYS A 305 4.85 2.18 1.36
CA LYS A 305 4.43 0.90 0.78
C LYS A 305 5.64 0.16 0.21
N GLY A 306 5.90 -1.06 0.70
CA GLY A 306 6.95 -1.93 0.18
C GLY A 306 7.50 -2.91 1.20
N THR A 307 7.98 -4.07 0.73
CA THR A 307 8.58 -5.11 1.59
C THR A 307 9.81 -4.60 2.30
N PHE A 308 10.69 -3.88 1.60
CA PHE A 308 11.90 -3.31 2.18
C PHE A 308 11.61 -2.28 3.28
N PHE A 309 10.72 -1.31 3.03
CA PHE A 309 10.33 -0.33 4.06
C PHE A 309 9.73 -1.02 5.29
N THR A 310 8.87 -2.02 5.07
CA THR A 310 8.26 -2.80 6.16
C THR A 310 9.32 -3.53 6.97
N GLN A 311 10.29 -4.18 6.31
CA GLN A 311 11.40 -4.89 6.97
C GLN A 311 12.27 -3.94 7.79
N VAL A 312 12.70 -2.81 7.20
CA VAL A 312 13.52 -1.82 7.90
C VAL A 312 12.76 -1.22 9.07
N ARG A 313 11.49 -0.85 8.90
CA ARG A 313 10.65 -0.34 10.00
C ARG A 313 10.54 -1.36 11.13
N ASP A 314 10.25 -2.62 10.81
CA ASP A 314 10.09 -3.67 11.81
C ASP A 314 11.43 -3.95 12.53
N GLU A 315 12.56 -3.92 11.82
CA GLU A 315 13.90 -4.04 12.41
C GLU A 315 14.26 -2.83 13.30
N MET A 316 13.92 -1.61 12.87
CA MET A 316 14.13 -0.40 13.69
C MET A 316 13.26 -0.42 14.95
N ASP A 317 12.02 -0.89 14.85
CA ASP A 317 11.12 -1.07 16.00
C ASP A 317 11.69 -2.12 16.97
N GLU A 318 12.21 -3.24 16.45
CA GLU A 318 12.92 -4.26 17.23
C GLU A 318 14.14 -3.68 17.96
N ILE A 319 14.99 -2.92 17.26
CA ILE A 319 16.16 -2.27 17.86
C ILE A 319 15.72 -1.29 18.93
N PHE A 320 14.75 -0.42 18.63
CA PHE A 320 14.24 0.57 19.58
C PHE A 320 13.71 -0.08 20.86
N CYS A 321 12.97 -1.19 20.72
CA CYS A 321 12.48 -1.96 21.86
C CYS A 321 13.58 -2.64 22.67
N SER A 322 14.71 -2.97 22.04
CA SER A 322 15.88 -3.54 22.72
C SER A 322 16.72 -2.50 23.47
N LEU A 323 16.50 -1.20 23.22
CA LEU A 323 17.26 -0.14 23.88
C LEU A 323 16.88 -0.07 25.37
N PRO A 324 17.87 0.02 26.28
CA PRO A 324 17.59 0.24 27.69
C PRO A 324 16.91 1.61 27.87
N ALA A 325 15.98 1.69 28.83
CA ALA A 325 15.29 2.93 29.14
C ALA A 325 16.30 4.07 29.37
N PRO A 326 16.06 5.27 28.82
CA PRO A 326 17.00 6.37 28.92
C PRO A 326 17.28 6.72 30.39
N LYS A 327 18.57 6.82 30.75
CA LYS A 327 19.00 7.27 32.08
C LYS A 327 18.63 8.74 32.25
N ARG A 328 17.84 9.05 33.29
CA ARG A 328 17.29 10.38 33.53
C ARG A 328 18.33 11.35 34.09
N SER A 329 18.16 12.62 33.73
CA SER A 329 18.86 13.73 34.36
C SER A 329 18.12 14.31 35.58
N GLN A 330 16.82 14.04 35.81
CA GLN A 330 16.07 14.48 37.00
C GLN A 330 14.91 13.56 37.44
N THR A 331 14.57 13.66 38.73
CA THR A 331 13.61 12.87 39.52
C THR A 331 12.16 13.02 39.04
N GLY A 332 11.68 12.01 38.31
CA GLY A 332 10.26 11.76 38.09
C GLY A 332 10.02 10.25 38.11
N ALA A 333 8.77 9.80 38.19
CA ALA A 333 8.43 8.37 38.20
C ALA A 333 8.93 7.65 36.94
N GLN A 334 9.62 6.52 37.12
CA GLN A 334 10.18 5.67 36.07
C GLN A 334 9.04 5.07 35.23
N ILE A 335 8.91 5.49 33.98
CA ILE A 335 8.04 4.84 32.99
C ILE A 335 8.87 3.72 32.37
N ASP A 336 8.57 2.49 32.76
CA ASP A 336 9.18 1.30 32.16
C ASP A 336 8.50 1.05 30.81
N MET A 337 9.21 1.32 29.71
CA MET A 337 8.66 1.14 28.35
C MET A 337 8.33 -0.32 28.04
N THR A 338 8.89 -1.29 28.78
CA THR A 338 8.49 -2.70 28.67
C THR A 338 7.04 -2.91 29.09
N VAL A 339 6.43 -2.01 29.86
CA VAL A 339 4.99 -2.04 30.17
C VAL A 339 4.16 -1.92 28.90
N PHE A 340 4.62 -1.21 27.86
CA PHE A 340 3.91 -1.10 26.58
C PHE A 340 4.12 -2.31 25.64
N HIS A 341 5.15 -3.12 25.87
CA HIS A 341 5.47 -4.31 25.06
C HIS A 341 5.24 -5.65 25.79
N ASN A 342 4.97 -5.62 27.09
CA ASN A 342 4.66 -6.82 27.86
C ASN A 342 3.18 -7.16 27.71
N ALA A 343 2.77 -7.56 26.50
CA ALA A 343 1.48 -8.16 26.20
C ALA A 343 1.38 -9.60 26.77
N THR A 344 1.87 -9.82 27.99
CA THR A 344 1.72 -11.08 28.70
C THR A 344 0.29 -11.19 29.22
N GLY A 345 -0.60 -11.57 28.32
CA GLY A 345 -1.93 -12.09 28.60
C GLY A 345 -2.91 -11.07 29.19
N GLU A 346 -4.09 -10.98 28.59
CA GLU A 346 -5.27 -10.50 29.27
C GLU A 346 -5.49 -11.42 30.48
N CYS A 347 -5.19 -11.01 31.72
CA CYS A 347 -5.23 -11.93 32.86
C CYS A 347 -5.64 -11.23 34.17
N PHE A 348 -6.34 -11.97 35.02
CA PHE A 348 -6.87 -11.57 36.32
C PHE A 348 -5.99 -12.08 37.46
N TYR A 349 -5.93 -11.33 38.56
CA TYR A 349 -5.37 -11.81 39.82
C TYR A 349 -6.32 -12.80 40.50
N GLY A 350 -5.77 -13.89 41.05
CA GLY A 350 -6.56 -15.01 41.58
C GLY A 350 -7.44 -14.68 42.80
N GLU A 351 -7.10 -13.66 43.58
CA GLU A 351 -7.89 -13.23 44.75
C GLU A 351 -9.00 -12.22 44.41
N CYS A 352 -9.10 -11.77 43.15
CA CYS A 352 -10.24 -10.98 42.72
C CYS A 352 -11.52 -11.84 42.73
N THR A 353 -12.69 -11.21 42.82
CA THR A 353 -13.99 -11.90 42.84
C THR A 353 -14.72 -11.73 41.52
N VAL A 354 -15.28 -12.83 41.00
CA VAL A 354 -16.12 -12.88 39.80
C VAL A 354 -17.57 -13.06 40.22
N ARG A 355 -18.49 -12.32 39.58
CA ARG A 355 -19.94 -12.42 39.84
C ARG A 355 -20.59 -13.51 38.97
N LEU A 356 -21.33 -14.40 39.60
CA LEU A 356 -22.07 -15.50 38.95
C LEU A 356 -23.54 -15.11 38.66
N MET A 357 -24.18 -15.89 37.79
CA MET A 357 -25.57 -15.67 37.37
C MET A 357 -26.59 -15.73 38.52
N ASP A 358 -26.31 -16.50 39.57
CA ASP A 358 -27.14 -16.63 40.76
C ASP A 358 -26.99 -15.46 41.75
N GLY A 359 -26.16 -14.46 41.41
CA GLY A 359 -25.87 -13.30 42.24
C GLY A 359 -24.77 -13.52 43.28
N THR A 360 -24.26 -14.75 43.42
CA THR A 360 -23.12 -15.03 44.29
C THR A 360 -21.80 -14.60 43.65
N THR A 361 -20.75 -14.51 44.45
CA THR A 361 -19.40 -14.21 43.97
C THR A 361 -18.44 -15.36 44.30
N LYS A 362 -17.45 -15.54 43.43
CA LYS A 362 -16.44 -16.60 43.55
C LYS A 362 -15.07 -16.00 43.29
N LEU A 363 -14.04 -16.46 44.00
CA LEU A 363 -12.67 -16.03 43.69
C LEU A 363 -12.31 -16.49 42.26
N VAL A 364 -11.59 -15.63 41.53
CA VAL A 364 -11.09 -15.90 40.17
C VAL A 364 -10.39 -17.26 40.10
N LYS A 365 -9.53 -17.57 41.07
CA LYS A 365 -8.80 -18.85 41.16
C LYS A 365 -9.69 -20.08 41.37
N ASN A 366 -10.93 -19.88 41.85
CA ASN A 366 -11.87 -20.95 42.18
C ASN A 366 -12.92 -21.19 41.08
N VAL A 367 -12.91 -20.41 39.99
CA VAL A 367 -13.81 -20.59 38.85
C VAL A 367 -13.51 -21.92 38.15
N LYS A 368 -14.56 -22.62 37.70
CA LYS A 368 -14.49 -23.96 37.09
C LYS A 368 -15.33 -24.03 35.81
N LEU A 369 -15.05 -25.03 34.97
CA LEU A 369 -15.89 -25.42 33.85
C LEU A 369 -17.36 -25.54 34.28
N GLY A 370 -18.27 -24.92 33.54
CA GLY A 370 -19.70 -24.95 33.81
C GLY A 370 -20.22 -23.82 34.70
N ASP A 371 -19.35 -23.05 35.37
CA ASP A 371 -19.78 -21.86 36.10
C ASP A 371 -20.43 -20.85 35.13
N ARG A 372 -21.55 -20.26 35.51
CA ARG A 372 -22.32 -19.30 34.69
C ARG A 372 -22.08 -17.87 35.18
N MET A 373 -21.60 -17.02 34.28
CA MET A 373 -21.23 -15.64 34.57
C MET A 373 -22.48 -14.74 34.61
N ALA A 374 -22.43 -13.69 35.43
CA ALA A 374 -23.56 -12.76 35.56
C ALA A 374 -23.84 -11.94 34.29
N LEU A 375 -25.05 -11.38 34.22
CA LEU A 375 -25.50 -10.43 33.20
C LEU A 375 -25.40 -11.00 31.77
N HIS A 376 -24.50 -10.45 30.95
CA HIS A 376 -24.30 -10.85 29.56
C HIS A 376 -23.24 -11.95 29.41
N GLY A 377 -22.64 -12.40 30.52
CA GLY A 377 -21.65 -13.46 30.52
C GLY A 377 -22.26 -14.83 30.21
N GLY A 378 -21.52 -15.63 29.43
CA GLY A 378 -21.86 -17.02 29.16
C GLY A 378 -21.43 -18.00 30.25
N MET A 379 -21.45 -19.28 29.91
CA MET A 379 -20.92 -20.37 30.71
C MET A 379 -19.42 -20.55 30.41
N VAL A 380 -18.60 -20.76 31.45
CA VAL A 380 -17.18 -21.04 31.33
C VAL A 380 -16.97 -22.38 30.65
N ILE A 381 -16.24 -22.39 29.53
CA ILE A 381 -15.83 -23.60 28.79
C ILE A 381 -14.34 -23.92 28.98
N PHE A 382 -13.50 -22.91 29.26
CA PHE A 382 -12.12 -23.12 29.66
C PHE A 382 -11.72 -22.15 30.78
N VAL A 383 -10.98 -22.67 31.76
CA VAL A 383 -10.27 -21.89 32.77
C VAL A 383 -8.79 -21.99 32.45
N VAL A 384 -8.15 -20.86 32.21
CA VAL A 384 -6.74 -20.78 31.83
C VAL A 384 -5.95 -20.27 33.03
N LYS A 385 -5.09 -21.10 33.62
CA LYS A 385 -4.17 -20.75 34.71
C LYS A 385 -2.77 -20.59 34.13
N THR A 386 -2.25 -19.36 34.09
CA THR A 386 -0.90 -19.06 33.62
C THR A 386 0.04 -18.90 34.82
N LYS A 387 1.01 -19.80 34.96
CA LYS A 387 2.00 -19.75 36.06
C LYS A 387 2.93 -18.54 35.91
N CYS A 388 3.13 -17.81 37.00
CA CYS A 388 4.01 -16.65 37.03
C CYS A 388 5.46 -17.08 37.24
N GLN A 389 6.39 -16.53 36.43
CA GLN A 389 7.82 -16.65 36.72
C GLN A 389 8.13 -15.97 38.06
N ASN A 390 8.95 -16.61 38.89
CA ASN A 390 9.36 -16.11 40.21
C ASN A 390 8.20 -15.79 41.19
N GLN A 391 7.01 -16.37 40.98
CA GLN A 391 5.81 -16.12 41.81
C GLN A 391 5.42 -14.63 41.92
N LYS A 392 5.65 -13.87 40.84
CA LYS A 392 5.31 -12.45 40.77
C LYS A 392 4.77 -12.08 39.40
N ALA A 393 3.88 -11.09 39.35
CA ALA A 393 3.38 -10.51 38.10
C ALA A 393 3.28 -8.98 38.22
N LYS A 394 3.57 -8.27 37.12
CA LYS A 394 3.32 -6.83 37.01
C LYS A 394 1.84 -6.61 36.68
N MET A 395 1.10 -5.96 37.56
CA MET A 395 -0.33 -5.69 37.43
C MET A 395 -0.65 -4.25 37.80
N VAL A 396 -1.87 -3.81 37.51
CA VAL A 396 -2.41 -2.54 37.98
C VAL A 396 -3.53 -2.78 38.98
N ILE A 397 -3.70 -1.82 39.90
CA ILE A 397 -4.77 -1.83 40.90
C ILE A 397 -5.69 -0.64 40.60
N LEU A 398 -6.97 -0.90 40.41
CA LEU A 398 -8.00 0.12 40.17
C LEU A 398 -8.82 0.40 41.44
N GLU A 399 -9.62 1.48 41.43
CA GLU A 399 -10.36 1.98 42.61
C GLU A 399 -11.28 0.94 43.29
N ASN A 400 -11.81 -0.04 42.54
CA ASN A 400 -12.65 -1.12 43.08
C ASN A 400 -11.85 -2.32 43.62
N ASN A 401 -10.56 -2.14 43.93
CA ASN A 401 -9.62 -3.22 44.26
C ASN A 401 -9.47 -4.27 43.15
N LEU A 402 -9.84 -3.95 41.91
CA LEU A 402 -9.59 -4.82 40.77
C LEU A 402 -8.09 -4.85 40.48
N ILE A 403 -7.50 -6.03 40.63
CA ILE A 403 -6.09 -6.28 40.30
C ILE A 403 -6.03 -7.08 39.00
N ILE A 404 -5.42 -6.48 37.97
CA ILE A 404 -5.50 -6.99 36.59
C ILE A 404 -4.25 -6.60 35.79
N THR A 405 -3.96 -7.29 34.68
CA THR A 405 -2.88 -6.88 33.78
C THR A 405 -3.20 -5.55 33.08
N ALA A 406 -2.16 -4.73 32.85
CA ALA A 406 -2.32 -3.34 32.39
C ALA A 406 -3.02 -3.19 31.02
N TRP A 407 -3.00 -4.24 30.21
CA TRP A 407 -3.58 -4.32 28.86
C TRP A 407 -4.82 -5.21 28.78
N HIS A 408 -5.47 -5.50 29.91
CA HIS A 408 -6.72 -6.24 29.91
C HIS A 408 -7.90 -5.29 29.63
N PRO A 409 -8.66 -5.46 28.54
CA PRO A 409 -9.77 -4.56 28.21
C PRO A 409 -10.87 -4.59 29.28
N ILE A 410 -11.23 -3.41 29.81
CA ILE A 410 -12.33 -3.23 30.75
C ILE A 410 -13.36 -2.25 30.19
N ARG A 411 -14.63 -2.40 30.56
CA ARG A 411 -15.70 -1.49 30.16
C ARG A 411 -16.08 -0.55 31.30
N LEU A 412 -15.89 0.75 31.10
CA LEU A 412 -16.33 1.81 32.01
C LEU A 412 -17.31 2.73 31.29
N ALA A 413 -18.46 3.03 31.91
CA ALA A 413 -19.45 3.98 31.42
C ALA A 413 -19.77 3.83 29.91
N THR A 414 -19.90 2.58 29.43
CA THR A 414 -20.14 2.14 28.03
C THR A 414 -18.95 2.05 27.09
N GLN A 415 -17.76 2.54 27.47
CA GLN A 415 -16.56 2.50 26.62
C GLN A 415 -15.57 1.42 27.09
N LEU A 416 -14.98 0.70 26.12
CA LEU A 416 -13.85 -0.19 26.38
C LEU A 416 -12.57 0.64 26.45
N ILE A 417 -11.80 0.43 27.51
CA ILE A 417 -10.53 1.12 27.77
C ILE A 417 -9.49 0.13 28.29
N MET A 418 -8.23 0.55 28.25
CA MET A 418 -7.13 -0.19 28.85
C MET A 418 -6.79 0.36 30.23
N PRO A 419 -6.63 -0.47 31.27
CA PRO A 419 -6.27 -0.01 32.61
C PRO A 419 -5.01 0.88 32.64
N CYS A 420 -4.04 0.66 31.74
CA CYS A 420 -2.85 1.50 31.60
C CYS A 420 -3.14 2.97 31.20
N SER A 421 -4.32 3.28 30.65
CA SER A 421 -4.73 4.67 30.39
C SER A 421 -5.28 5.38 31.63
N LEU A 422 -5.59 4.65 32.70
CA LEU A 422 -6.13 5.19 33.94
C LEU A 422 -5.07 5.38 35.03
N VAL A 423 -4.03 4.56 35.02
CA VAL A 423 -2.98 4.56 36.05
C VAL A 423 -1.59 4.56 35.44
N SER A 424 -0.73 5.42 36.00
CA SER A 424 0.60 5.73 35.45
C SER A 424 1.69 4.73 35.83
N SER A 425 1.42 3.74 36.69
CA SER A 425 2.42 2.78 37.17
C SER A 425 1.83 1.37 37.39
N THR A 426 2.68 0.36 37.24
CA THR A 426 2.36 -1.03 37.58
C THR A 426 2.96 -1.39 38.94
N ASN A 427 2.33 -2.34 39.63
CA ASN A 427 2.76 -2.89 40.89
C ASN A 427 3.24 -4.34 40.67
N GLU A 428 4.30 -4.73 41.37
CA GLU A 428 4.76 -6.12 41.37
C GLU A 428 3.98 -6.90 42.44
N ILE A 429 3.00 -7.69 42.01
CA ILE A 429 2.10 -8.45 42.88
C ILE A 429 2.64 -9.87 43.03
N SER A 430 2.85 -10.31 44.27
CA SER A 430 3.20 -11.71 44.55
C SER A 430 2.00 -12.60 44.24
N CYS A 431 2.17 -13.51 43.29
CA CYS A 431 1.12 -14.41 42.85
C CYS A 431 1.73 -15.66 42.21
N GLU A 432 1.19 -16.83 42.54
CA GLU A 432 1.62 -18.10 41.93
C GLU A 432 1.23 -18.17 40.44
N ALA A 433 0.05 -17.65 40.11
CA ALA A 433 -0.52 -17.68 38.78
C ALA A 433 -1.54 -16.56 38.56
N VAL A 434 -1.77 -16.26 37.29
CA VAL A 434 -2.84 -15.39 36.80
C VAL A 434 -3.84 -16.22 36.00
N TYR A 435 -5.07 -15.72 35.88
CA TYR A 435 -6.17 -16.49 35.31
C TYR A 435 -6.88 -15.75 34.17
N ASN A 436 -7.39 -16.47 33.19
CA ASN A 436 -8.40 -15.95 32.26
C ASN A 436 -9.38 -17.09 31.89
N PHE A 437 -10.48 -16.75 31.25
CA PHE A 437 -11.57 -17.66 30.93
C PHE A 437 -11.84 -17.64 29.43
N VAL A 438 -12.47 -18.70 28.95
CA VAL A 438 -13.19 -18.71 27.67
C VAL A 438 -14.64 -19.03 28.01
N LEU A 439 -15.56 -18.23 27.51
CA LEU A 439 -17.00 -18.46 27.65
C LEU A 439 -17.57 -19.05 26.35
N ASN A 440 -18.72 -19.70 26.44
CA ASN A 440 -19.43 -20.17 25.24
C ASN A 440 -20.13 -19.04 24.45
N GLN A 441 -20.43 -17.92 25.12
CA GLN A 441 -21.06 -16.73 24.53
C GLN A 441 -20.79 -15.49 25.40
N GLY A 442 -21.04 -14.30 24.87
CA GLY A 442 -20.93 -13.01 25.57
C GLY A 442 -19.50 -12.54 25.79
N HIS A 443 -18.62 -13.45 26.23
CA HIS A 443 -17.19 -13.23 26.46
C HIS A 443 -16.84 -12.04 27.37
N THR A 444 -17.73 -11.66 28.27
CA THR A 444 -17.46 -10.69 29.33
C THR A 444 -17.75 -11.28 30.71
N VAL A 445 -17.00 -10.81 31.71
CA VAL A 445 -17.14 -11.19 33.11
C VAL A 445 -17.07 -9.97 34.00
N PHE A 446 -17.80 -9.96 35.11
CA PHE A 446 -17.70 -8.90 36.11
C PHE A 446 -16.73 -9.31 37.20
N VAL A 447 -15.58 -8.64 37.26
CA VAL A 447 -14.52 -8.89 38.25
C VAL A 447 -14.39 -7.67 39.14
N ASN A 448 -14.59 -7.84 40.45
CA ASN A 448 -14.70 -6.74 41.41
C ASN A 448 -15.62 -5.61 40.88
N ASP A 449 -16.77 -6.01 40.37
CA ASP A 449 -17.84 -5.14 39.84
C ASP A 449 -17.49 -4.31 38.58
N ILE A 450 -16.37 -4.60 37.93
CA ILE A 450 -16.00 -4.02 36.63
C ILE A 450 -16.14 -5.08 35.55
N GLU A 451 -16.79 -4.72 34.45
CA GLU A 451 -16.93 -5.60 33.29
C GLU A 451 -15.59 -5.70 32.54
N CYS A 452 -15.11 -6.94 32.38
CA CYS A 452 -13.83 -7.29 31.79
C CYS A 452 -14.03 -8.28 30.64
N VAL A 453 -13.14 -8.25 29.65
CA VAL A 453 -13.24 -9.10 28.45
C VAL A 453 -12.45 -10.40 28.60
N THR A 454 -13.03 -11.51 28.16
CA THR A 454 -12.41 -12.85 28.23
C THR A 454 -11.81 -13.27 26.89
N LEU A 455 -11.04 -14.36 26.88
CA LEU A 455 -10.43 -14.88 25.65
C LEU A 455 -11.47 -15.33 24.62
N GLY A 456 -11.10 -15.21 23.34
CA GLY A 456 -11.91 -15.65 22.22
C GLY A 456 -13.13 -14.77 21.94
N HIS A 457 -13.15 -13.54 22.46
CA HIS A 457 -14.31 -12.64 22.45
C HIS A 457 -14.82 -12.21 21.08
N GLY A 458 -14.00 -12.22 20.03
CA GLY A 458 -14.42 -11.89 18.66
C GLY A 458 -14.78 -10.43 18.41
N PHE A 459 -14.73 -9.55 19.42
CA PHE A 459 -14.98 -8.12 19.29
C PHE A 459 -14.01 -7.45 18.30
N GLN A 460 -14.52 -6.45 17.58
CA GLN A 460 -13.79 -5.76 16.50
C GLN A 460 -13.44 -4.31 16.84
N GLU A 461 -13.81 -3.79 18.03
CA GLU A 461 -13.42 -2.43 18.41
C GLU A 461 -11.88 -2.33 18.58
N ASP A 462 -11.31 -1.19 18.17
CA ASP A 462 -9.85 -1.06 18.06
C ASP A 462 -9.09 -1.27 19.37
N VAL A 463 -9.71 -0.97 20.52
CA VAL A 463 -9.10 -1.12 21.85
C VAL A 463 -8.94 -2.60 22.24
N VAL A 464 -9.91 -3.46 21.89
CA VAL A 464 -9.97 -4.86 22.33
C VAL A 464 -9.56 -5.86 21.25
N ARG A 465 -9.44 -5.41 19.99
CA ARG A 465 -9.10 -6.29 18.87
C ARG A 465 -7.68 -6.83 19.00
N HIS A 466 -7.57 -8.12 19.32
CA HIS A 466 -6.28 -8.82 19.37
C HIS A 466 -6.15 -9.87 18.25
N SER A 467 -4.95 -9.98 17.65
CA SER A 467 -4.68 -10.89 16.51
C SER A 467 -4.76 -12.38 16.88
N TYR A 468 -4.42 -12.71 18.12
CA TYR A 468 -4.48 -14.07 18.68
C TYR A 468 -5.59 -14.27 19.74
N TYR A 469 -5.46 -13.65 20.92
CA TYR A 469 -6.39 -13.81 22.06
C TYR A 469 -7.86 -13.46 21.77
N GLY A 470 -8.15 -12.54 20.85
CA GLY A 470 -9.52 -12.19 20.46
C GLY A 470 -10.13 -13.06 19.35
N ARG A 471 -9.42 -14.06 18.83
CA ARG A 471 -9.84 -14.87 17.66
C ARG A 471 -10.13 -16.32 18.05
N GLN A 472 -10.82 -17.05 17.19
CA GLN A 472 -11.06 -18.49 17.35
C GLN A 472 -9.77 -19.33 17.46
N ARG A 473 -8.63 -18.79 17.02
CA ARG A 473 -7.33 -19.46 17.07
C ARG A 473 -6.93 -19.82 18.50
N VAL A 474 -7.09 -18.91 19.48
CA VAL A 474 -6.76 -19.24 20.87
C VAL A 474 -7.64 -20.36 21.41
N ILE A 475 -8.93 -20.39 21.05
CA ILE A 475 -9.86 -21.45 21.48
C ILE A 475 -9.42 -22.81 20.92
N LYS A 476 -9.00 -22.87 19.65
CA LYS A 476 -8.49 -24.10 19.02
C LYS A 476 -7.23 -24.63 19.70
N ASP A 477 -6.31 -23.74 20.06
CA ASP A 477 -5.07 -24.14 20.71
C ASP A 477 -5.32 -24.56 22.17
N LEU A 478 -6.23 -23.90 22.88
CA LEU A 478 -6.70 -24.31 24.21
C LEU A 478 -7.42 -25.67 24.17
N GLN A 479 -8.24 -25.94 23.16
CA GLN A 479 -8.87 -27.25 22.96
C GLN A 479 -7.82 -28.37 22.81
N ARG A 480 -6.77 -28.12 22.02
CA ARG A 480 -5.65 -29.07 21.85
C ARG A 480 -4.89 -29.32 23.15
N LEU A 481 -4.61 -28.26 23.91
CA LEU A 481 -3.97 -28.38 25.22
C LEU A 481 -4.83 -29.12 26.23
N ASN A 482 -6.13 -28.83 26.29
CA ASN A 482 -7.07 -29.52 27.18
C ASN A 482 -7.11 -31.03 26.91
N MET A 483 -7.16 -31.44 25.63
CA MET A 483 -7.11 -32.86 25.25
C MET A 483 -5.81 -33.54 25.71
N LYS A 484 -4.68 -32.82 25.70
CA LYS A 484 -3.39 -33.37 26.12
C LYS A 484 -3.21 -33.39 27.64
N GLN A 485 -3.66 -32.34 28.34
CA GLN A 485 -3.55 -32.25 29.79
C GLN A 485 -4.61 -33.08 30.53
N ASN A 486 -5.69 -33.48 29.84
CA ASN A 486 -6.80 -34.25 30.38
C ASN A 486 -7.44 -33.64 31.65
N ASN A 487 -7.54 -32.31 31.69
CA ASN A 487 -7.91 -31.56 32.89
C ASN A 487 -9.34 -30.99 32.85
N ALA A 488 -10.25 -31.62 32.09
CA ALA A 488 -11.69 -31.31 32.07
C ALA A 488 -12.01 -29.80 32.02
N GLY A 489 -11.35 -29.05 31.14
CA GLY A 489 -11.56 -27.62 30.92
C GLY A 489 -10.66 -26.69 31.74
N PHE A 490 -9.82 -27.21 32.64
CA PHE A 490 -8.80 -26.45 33.36
C PHE A 490 -7.44 -26.58 32.65
N ILE A 491 -6.92 -25.51 32.08
CA ILE A 491 -5.71 -25.54 31.25
C ILE A 491 -4.61 -24.76 31.96
N GLU A 492 -3.49 -25.44 32.22
CA GLU A 492 -2.31 -24.81 32.78
C GLU A 492 -1.36 -24.35 31.66
N ILE A 493 -0.97 -23.08 31.69
CA ILE A 493 -0.03 -22.46 30.77
C ILE A 493 1.24 -22.12 31.55
N THR A 494 2.38 -22.56 31.02
CA THR A 494 3.72 -22.18 31.47
C THR A 494 4.43 -21.41 30.36
N GLU A 495 5.57 -20.78 30.67
CA GLU A 495 6.37 -20.08 29.64
C GLU A 495 6.76 -20.97 28.46
N GLU A 496 7.00 -22.26 28.69
CA GLU A 496 7.34 -23.22 27.63
C GLU A 496 6.17 -23.52 26.67
N THR A 497 4.93 -23.32 27.14
CA THR A 497 3.72 -23.50 26.32
C THR A 497 3.39 -22.28 25.46
N LEU A 498 3.98 -21.11 25.76
CA LEU A 498 3.76 -19.87 25.02
C LEU A 498 4.67 -19.85 23.77
N VAL A 499 4.07 -19.82 22.58
CA VAL A 499 4.82 -19.57 21.35
C VAL A 499 4.90 -18.06 21.16
N ARG A 500 6.09 -17.51 21.39
CA ARG A 500 6.38 -16.09 21.18
C ARG A 500 7.05 -15.89 19.84
N LYS A 501 6.74 -14.77 19.17
CA LYS A 501 7.50 -14.33 18.00
C LYS A 501 8.91 -13.95 18.46
N ASN A 502 9.93 -14.64 17.95
CA ASN A 502 11.35 -14.57 18.41
C ASN A 502 11.91 -13.16 18.61
N LYS A 503 11.37 -12.15 17.92
CA LYS A 503 11.90 -10.79 17.93
C LYS A 503 11.08 -9.77 18.71
N THR A 504 9.76 -9.97 18.83
CA THR A 504 8.86 -9.00 19.51
C THR A 504 8.38 -9.49 20.88
N GLY A 505 8.59 -10.76 21.22
CA GLY A 505 8.11 -11.35 22.48
C GLY A 505 6.58 -11.54 22.55
N LEU A 506 5.84 -11.13 21.52
CA LEU A 506 4.38 -11.27 21.44
C LEU A 506 3.99 -12.74 21.34
N VAL A 507 2.98 -13.14 22.10
CA VAL A 507 2.41 -14.49 22.04
C VAL A 507 1.56 -14.63 20.77
N ILE A 508 1.96 -15.54 19.88
CA ILE A 508 1.31 -15.80 18.59
C ILE A 508 0.63 -17.17 18.52
N GLY A 509 0.76 -17.97 19.57
CA GLY A 509 0.22 -19.33 19.63
C GLY A 509 0.47 -19.98 20.98
N LEU A 510 -0.19 -21.11 21.21
CA LEU A 510 0.13 -22.03 22.29
C LEU A 510 0.59 -23.36 21.70
N GLN A 511 1.66 -23.93 22.26
CA GLN A 511 2.15 -25.24 21.89
C GLN A 511 2.09 -26.20 23.07
N SER A 512 1.85 -27.47 22.76
CA SER A 512 2.05 -28.56 23.72
C SER A 512 3.52 -28.99 23.70
N GLN A 513 4.14 -29.22 24.85
CA GLN A 513 5.47 -29.85 24.94
C GLN A 513 5.54 -31.09 24.02
N GLN A 514 6.59 -31.17 23.20
CA GLN A 514 7.12 -32.46 22.79
C GLN A 514 7.81 -33.04 24.02
N ILE A 515 7.29 -34.16 24.54
CA ILE A 515 8.10 -35.02 25.39
C ILE A 515 9.22 -35.52 24.48
N LEU A 516 10.42 -34.96 24.61
CA LEU A 516 11.63 -35.64 24.17
C LEU A 516 11.70 -36.91 25.03
N VAL A 517 11.49 -38.06 24.38
CA VAL A 517 11.74 -39.39 24.95
C VAL A 517 13.24 -39.57 25.13
#